data_AF-A0A3N5E7C5-F1
#
_entry.id   AF-A0A3N5E7C5-F1
#
_cell.length_a   1.000
_cell.length_b   1.000
_cell.length_c   1.000
_cell.angle_alpha   90.00
_cell.angle_beta   90.00
_cell.angle_gamma   90.00
#
_symmetry.space_group_name_H-M   'P 1'
#
loop_
_entity.id
_entity.type
_entity.pdbx_description
1 polymer ?
#
loop_
_entity_poly.entity_id
_entity_poly.type
_entity_poly.pdbx_seq_one_letter_code
_entity_poly.pdbx_strand_id
1 'polypeptide(L)' 'MADPNMTFHLTGPVQADLPAVARPITDPEERRRVMEAVTRNWRAEDRFETFYRHSPLVEVTFPAPAVRGAA' A
#
# COMPACT_ATOMS: atom_id res chain seq x y z
N MET A 1 -5.41 -11.05 16.87
CA MET A 1 -4.54 -10.79 15.71
C MET A 1 -5.38 -10.11 14.65
N ALA A 2 -4.86 -9.11 13.94
CA ALA A 2 -5.62 -8.41 12.90
C ALA A 2 -5.68 -9.26 11.63
N ASP A 3 -6.77 -9.16 10.87
CA ASP A 3 -6.92 -9.80 9.56
C ASP A 3 -6.17 -8.98 8.49
N PRO A 4 -5.18 -9.55 7.77
CA PRO A 4 -4.43 -8.84 6.74
C PRO A 4 -5.15 -8.83 5.38
N ASN A 5 -6.23 -9.59 5.20
CA ASN A 5 -6.93 -9.68 3.91
C ASN A 5 -7.81 -8.45 3.70
N MET A 6 -7.78 -7.89 2.49
CA MET A 6 -8.64 -6.77 2.10
C MET A 6 -9.02 -6.83 0.63
N THR A 7 -10.04 -6.06 0.27
CA THR A 7 -10.37 -5.75 -1.12
C THR A 7 -9.80 -4.37 -1.46
N PHE A 8 -9.00 -4.28 -2.52
CA PHE A 8 -8.50 -3.02 -3.04
C PHE A 8 -9.41 -2.54 -4.17
N HIS A 9 -10.08 -1.42 -3.94
CA HIS A 9 -11.00 -0.82 -4.90
C HIS A 9 -10.25 0.13 -5.84
N LEU A 10 -10.27 -0.15 -7.14
CA LEU A 10 -9.79 0.77 -8.18
C LEU A 10 -10.95 1.63 -8.66
N THR A 11 -10.81 2.95 -8.57
CA THR A 11 -11.91 3.92 -8.78
C THR A 11 -11.66 4.93 -9.90
N GLY A 12 -10.68 4.67 -10.76
CA GLY A 12 -10.26 5.58 -11.83
C GLY A 12 -10.66 5.09 -13.22
N PRO A 13 -9.81 5.24 -14.24
CA PRO A 13 -10.07 4.74 -15.60
C PRO A 13 -10.23 3.21 -15.66
N VAL A 14 -9.74 2.51 -14.64
CA VAL A 14 -10.00 1.09 -14.39
C VAL A 14 -10.86 1.00 -13.14
N GLN A 15 -12.00 0.30 -13.27
CA GLN A 15 -12.91 0.00 -12.18
C GLN A 15 -12.89 -1.51 -11.91
N ALA A 16 -12.29 -1.91 -10.79
CA ALA A 16 -12.18 -3.31 -10.39
C ALA A 16 -11.94 -3.44 -8.88
N ASP A 17 -12.38 -4.56 -8.34
CA ASP A 17 -12.15 -4.97 -6.96
C ASP A 17 -11.14 -6.12 -6.96
N LEU A 18 -9.99 -5.91 -6.32
CA LEU A 18 -8.91 -6.89 -6.30
C LEU A 18 -8.73 -7.46 -4.89
N PRO A 19 -8.64 -8.80 -4.72
CA PRO A 19 -8.18 -9.37 -3.46
C PRO A 19 -6.74 -8.92 -3.22
N ALA A 20 -6.41 -8.57 -1.97
CA ALA A 20 -5.08 -8.14 -1.60
C ALA A 20 -4.75 -8.53 -0.15
N VAL A 21 -3.45 -8.56 0.15
CA VAL A 21 -2.92 -8.80 1.49
C VAL A 21 -2.11 -7.58 1.91
N ALA A 22 -2.37 -7.07 3.12
CA ALA A 22 -1.62 -5.99 3.69
C ALA A 22 -0.57 -6.47 4.69
N ARG A 23 0.63 -5.89 4.58
CA ARG A 23 1.72 -6.04 5.55
C ARG A 23 2.03 -4.68 6.16
N PRO A 24 2.02 -4.52 7.49
CA PRO A 24 2.50 -3.31 8.14
C PRO A 24 3.98 -3.06 7.81
N ILE A 25 4.30 -1.83 7.42
CA ILE A 25 5.68 -1.36 7.28
C ILE A 25 6.09 -0.74 8.62
N THR A 26 6.83 -1.50 9.42
CA THR A 26 7.29 -1.08 10.76
C THR A 26 8.79 -0.80 10.81
N ASP A 27 9.57 -1.30 9.86
CA ASP A 27 11.01 -1.03 9.79
C ASP A 27 11.27 0.47 9.57
N PRO A 28 12.06 1.14 10.44
CA PRO A 28 12.25 2.58 10.37
C PRO A 28 12.88 3.06 9.06
N GLU A 29 13.78 2.27 8.46
CA GLU A 29 14.44 2.63 7.21
C GLU A 29 13.50 2.49 6.02
N GLU A 30 12.77 1.37 5.93
CA GLU A 30 11.74 1.13 4.93
C GLU A 30 10.67 2.23 5.00
N ARG A 31 10.15 2.52 6.21
CA ARG A 31 9.16 3.58 6.43
C ARG A 31 9.65 4.93 5.93
N ARG A 32 10.90 5.30 6.23
CA ARG A 32 11.46 6.60 5.83
C ARG A 32 11.58 6.70 4.33
N ARG A 33 12.13 5.67 3.67
CA ARG A 33 12.28 5.62 2.20
C ARG A 33 10.93 5.73 1.49
N VAL A 34 9.92 4.99 1.95
CA VAL A 34 8.57 5.04 1.37
C VAL A 34 7.92 6.40 1.59
N MET A 35 7.99 6.95 2.81
CA MET A 35 7.39 8.25 3.11
C MET A 35 8.04 9.39 2.32
N GLU A 36 9.37 9.38 2.14
CA GLU A 36 10.08 10.37 1.32
C GLU A 36 9.63 10.32 -0.14
N ALA A 37 9.43 9.13 -0.70
CA ALA A 37 8.92 8.96 -2.05
C ALA A 37 7.47 9.47 -2.18
N VAL A 38 6.61 9.17 -1.20
CA VAL A 38 5.22 9.64 -1.15
C VAL A 38 5.15 11.16 -1.09
N THR A 39 5.87 11.80 -0.17
CA THR A 39 5.85 13.26 -0.01
C THR A 39 6.38 13.97 -1.24
N ARG A 40 7.41 13.43 -1.90
CA ARG A 40 7.92 13.98 -3.16
C ARG A 40 6.89 13.87 -4.29
N ASN A 41 6.24 12.71 -4.42
CA ASN A 41 5.22 12.49 -5.44
C ASN A 41 4.02 13.44 -5.27
N TRP A 42 3.67 13.77 -4.03
CA TRP A 42 2.58 14.71 -3.71
C TRP A 42 3.02 16.18 -3.62
N ARG A 43 4.30 16.49 -3.83
CA ARG A 43 4.88 17.83 -3.68
C ARG A 43 4.59 18.43 -2.29
N ALA A 44 4.72 17.60 -1.25
CA ALA A 44 4.41 17.88 0.15
C ALA A 44 5.59 17.53 1.07
N GLU A 45 6.82 17.76 0.61
CA GLU A 45 8.05 17.49 1.35
C GLU A 45 8.14 18.27 2.67
N ASP A 46 7.53 19.47 2.72
CA ASP A 46 7.40 20.28 3.94
C ASP A 46 6.59 19.59 5.05
N ARG A 47 5.77 18.60 4.70
CA ARG A 47 4.91 17.84 5.63
C ARG A 47 5.49 16.49 6.03
N PHE A 48 6.72 16.18 5.58
CA PHE A 48 7.35 14.88 5.82
C PHE A 48 7.34 14.46 7.29
N GLU A 49 7.78 15.33 8.20
CA GLU A 49 7.84 15.02 9.63
C GLU A 49 6.47 14.67 10.22
N THR A 50 5.43 15.41 9.82
CA THR A 50 4.06 15.18 10.29
C THR A 50 3.53 13.83 9.82
N PHE A 51 3.68 13.52 8.53
CA PHE A 51 3.23 12.23 8.00
C PHE A 51 4.06 11.06 8.56
N TYR A 52 5.38 11.22 8.63
CA TYR A 52 6.26 10.18 9.16
C TYR A 52 5.94 9.79 10.60
N ARG A 53 5.52 10.76 11.44
CA ARG A 53 5.18 10.52 12.85
C ARG A 53 3.80 9.90 13.06
N HIS A 54 2.82 10.26 12.25
CA HIS A 54 1.41 9.96 12.55
C HIS A 54 0.75 8.99 11.57
N SER A 55 1.34 8.73 10.40
CA SER A 55 0.76 7.85 9.41
C SER A 55 1.26 6.41 9.56
N PRO A 56 0.36 5.43 9.81
CA PRO A 56 0.70 4.03 9.57
C PRO A 56 0.88 3.79 8.07
N LEU A 57 1.82 2.91 7.73
CA LEU A 57 2.08 2.49 6.35
C LEU A 57 1.87 0.99 6.24
N VAL A 58 1.26 0.58 5.13
CA VAL A 58 1.12 -0.83 4.76
C VAL A 58 1.59 -1.02 3.33
N GLU A 59 2.31 -2.12 3.10
CA GLU A 59 2.51 -2.66 1.77
C GLU A 59 1.27 -3.47 1.39
N VAL A 60 0.79 -3.31 0.17
CA VAL A 60 -0.33 -4.07 -0.37
C VAL A 60 0.19 -4.97 -1.48
N THR A 61 0.00 -6.27 -1.35
CA THR A 61 0.36 -7.25 -2.39
C THR A 61 -0.90 -7.84 -3.01
N PHE A 62 -0.92 -7.87 -4.35
CA PHE A 62 -1.96 -8.56 -5.11
C PHE A 62 -1.48 -9.99 -5.40
N PRO A 63 -2.18 -11.03 -4.90
CA PRO A 63 -1.85 -12.41 -5.24
C PRO A 63 -2.04 -12.63 -6.74
N ALA A 64 -1.19 -13.47 -7.33
CA ALA A 64 -1.33 -13.84 -8.72
C ALA A 64 -2.74 -14.43 -8.95
N PRO A 65 -3.40 -14.13 -10.09
CA PRO A 65 -4.66 -14.76 -10.41
C PRO A 65 -4.46 -16.28 -10.43
N ALA A 66 -5.39 -17.01 -9.81
CA ALA A 66 -5.39 -18.47 -9.91
C ALA A 66 -5.47 -18.83 -11.41
N VAL A 67 -4.41 -19.42 -11.95
CA VAL A 67 -4.43 -19.95 -13.31
C VAL A 67 -5.48 -21.06 -13.31
N ARG A 68 -6.63 -20.82 -13.94
CA ARG A 68 -7.58 -21.91 -14.22
C ARG A 68 -6.93 -22.79 -15.27
N GLY A 69 -6.53 -24.00 -14.87
CA GLY A 69 -6.08 -25.02 -15.81
C GLY A 69 -7.18 -25.26 -16.85
N ALA A 70 -6.80 -25.24 -18.13
CA ALA A 70 -7.65 -25.73 -19.21
C ALA A 70 -7.88 -27.24 -18.97
N ALA A 71 -9.15 -27.62 -18.90
CA ALA A 71 -9.60 -29.00 -19.00
C ALA A 71 -10.26 -29.19 -20.37
#